data_AF-A0A2W0A1T2-F1
#
_entry.id   AF-A0A2W0A1T2-F1
#
_cell.length_a   1.000
_cell.length_b   1.000
_cell.length_c   1.000
_cell.angle_alpha   90.00
_cell.angle_beta   90.00
_cell.angle_gamma   90.00
#
_symmetry.space_group_name_H-M   'P 1'
#
loop_
_entity.id
_entity.type
_entity.pdbx_description
1 polymer ?
#
loop_
_entity_poly.entity_id
_entity_poly.type
_entity_poly.pdbx_seq_one_letter_code
_entity_poly.pdbx_strand_id
1 'polypeptide(L)'
;MARTLEQMVDSKPRLAINAFSMGAWATGQNMAQALEKHSTVKSTGPDLEKVLHTLEFFGPRFGYFIAGYPPFLKSVVDAIWKRNFPIAEYELHGLVGGEAISEELRRYLLRYFRTCHSGYGASDLEIGVAVETPEAVQIRQLLNDDVRFRQQLLGPGERVPMVFQYNPMSHYLFEDIVAAYPVQHRRRGETFYPNRTSEPDS
;
A
#
# COMPACT_ATOMS: atom_id res chain seq x y z
N MET A 1 -2.48 4.49 -7.39
CA MET A 1 -1.67 3.36 -7.89
C MET A 1 -1.40 3.47 -9.40
N ALA A 2 -2.42 3.49 -10.26
CA ALA A 2 -2.26 3.60 -11.73
C ALA A 2 -1.37 4.77 -12.19
N ARG A 3 -1.61 5.99 -11.70
CA ARG A 3 -0.80 7.18 -12.04
C ARG A 3 0.67 7.07 -11.63
N THR A 4 0.90 6.43 -10.48
CA THR A 4 2.25 6.11 -9.97
C THR A 4 2.94 5.10 -10.89
N LEU A 5 2.22 4.07 -11.35
CA LEU A 5 2.71 3.10 -12.33
C LEU A 5 2.96 3.72 -13.71
N GLU A 6 2.19 4.74 -14.11
CA GLU A 6 2.37 5.46 -15.38
C GLU A 6 3.60 6.38 -15.37
N GLN A 7 3.96 6.94 -14.22
CA GLN A 7 5.10 7.84 -14.09
C GLN A 7 6.44 7.12 -13.87
N MET A 8 6.43 5.81 -13.64
CA MET A 8 7.61 5.10 -13.14
C MET A 8 8.44 4.36 -14.17
N VAL A 9 7.94 4.08 -15.37
CA VAL A 9 8.71 3.38 -16.41
C VAL A 9 9.00 4.31 -17.57
N ASP A 10 10.25 4.32 -18.01
CA ASP A 10 10.63 4.94 -19.29
C ASP A 10 9.91 4.23 -20.46
N SER A 11 10.11 4.75 -21.68
CA SER A 11 9.45 4.40 -22.97
C SER A 11 9.29 2.91 -23.38
N LYS A 12 9.63 1.94 -22.52
CA LYS A 12 9.47 0.49 -22.74
C LYS A 12 8.02 0.02 -22.55
N PRO A 13 7.61 -1.05 -23.24
CA PRO A 13 6.38 -1.78 -22.91
C PRO A 13 6.42 -2.28 -21.45
N ARG A 14 5.26 -2.31 -20.80
CA ARG A 14 5.11 -2.66 -19.38
C ARG A 14 4.63 -4.10 -19.20
N LEU A 15 5.33 -4.87 -18.36
CA LEU A 15 4.91 -6.21 -17.94
C LEU A 15 4.78 -6.25 -16.42
N ALA A 16 3.57 -6.48 -15.92
CA ALA A 16 3.35 -6.66 -14.50
C ALA A 16 3.35 -8.14 -14.13
N ILE A 17 4.18 -8.50 -13.16
CA ILE A 17 4.23 -9.81 -12.52
C ILE A 17 3.42 -9.70 -11.22
N ASN A 18 2.24 -10.29 -11.22
CA ASN A 18 1.38 -10.33 -10.03
C ASN A 18 1.70 -11.58 -9.20
N ALA A 19 2.44 -11.36 -8.12
CA ALA A 19 2.90 -12.38 -7.20
C ALA A 19 2.12 -12.42 -5.87
N PHE A 20 0.96 -11.73 -5.79
CA PHE A 20 0.03 -11.96 -4.69
C PHE A 20 -0.61 -13.36 -4.77
N SER A 21 -1.03 -13.88 -3.62
CA SER A 21 -1.73 -15.17 -3.58
C SER A 21 -3.00 -15.10 -4.43
N MET A 22 -3.16 -16.09 -5.32
CA MET A 22 -4.34 -16.24 -6.20
C MET A 22 -5.43 -17.12 -5.57
N GLY A 23 -5.30 -17.44 -4.27
CA GLY A 23 -6.17 -18.35 -3.53
C GLY A 23 -7.44 -17.69 -2.97
N ALA A 24 -7.81 -18.05 -1.74
CA ALA A 24 -9.12 -17.74 -1.12
C ALA A 24 -9.47 -16.26 -0.95
N TRP A 25 -8.51 -15.34 -1.14
CA TRP A 25 -8.71 -13.90 -1.03
C TRP A 25 -8.71 -13.26 -2.42
N ALA A 26 -9.60 -12.29 -2.63
CA ALA A 26 -9.73 -11.59 -3.92
C ALA A 26 -8.49 -10.75 -4.30
N THR A 27 -7.51 -10.57 -3.40
CA THR A 27 -6.31 -9.74 -3.64
C THR A 27 -5.61 -10.06 -4.96
N GLY A 28 -5.29 -11.32 -5.21
CA GLY A 28 -4.57 -11.70 -6.44
C GLY A 28 -5.36 -11.35 -7.70
N GLN A 29 -6.67 -11.62 -7.70
CA GLN A 29 -7.52 -11.38 -8.86
C GLN A 29 -7.80 -9.89 -9.09
N ASN A 30 -8.13 -9.15 -8.04
CA ASN A 30 -8.37 -7.71 -8.12
C ASN A 30 -7.09 -6.96 -8.55
N MET A 31 -5.91 -7.44 -8.13
CA MET A 31 -4.64 -6.85 -8.53
C MET A 31 -4.39 -7.08 -10.02
N ALA A 32 -4.67 -8.28 -10.53
CA ALA A 32 -4.57 -8.57 -11.96
C ALA A 32 -5.47 -7.62 -12.77
N GLN A 33 -6.73 -7.48 -12.39
CA GLN A 33 -7.68 -6.58 -13.05
C GLN A 33 -7.24 -5.11 -13.02
N ALA A 34 -6.63 -4.65 -11.92
CA ALA A 34 -6.11 -3.29 -11.81
C ALA A 34 -4.91 -3.06 -12.73
N LEU A 35 -4.02 -4.06 -12.87
CA LEU A 35 -2.79 -3.97 -13.65
C LEU A 35 -3.03 -4.12 -15.17
N GLU A 36 -4.03 -4.91 -15.58
CA GLU A 36 -4.36 -5.17 -16.99
C GLU A 36 -4.73 -3.91 -17.77
N LYS A 37 -5.22 -2.88 -17.09
CA LYS A 37 -5.54 -1.58 -17.70
C LYS A 37 -4.30 -0.81 -18.19
N HIS A 38 -3.12 -1.11 -17.66
CA HIS A 38 -1.90 -0.34 -17.91
C HIS A 38 -0.69 -1.19 -18.31
N SER A 39 -0.80 -2.52 -18.32
CA SER A 39 0.32 -3.42 -18.59
C SER A 39 -0.14 -4.79 -19.09
N THR A 40 0.74 -5.54 -19.74
CA THR A 40 0.57 -6.98 -19.88
C THR A 40 0.77 -7.64 -18.52
N VAL A 41 -0.18 -8.46 -18.08
CA VAL A 41 -0.13 -9.07 -16.74
C VAL A 41 0.18 -10.54 -16.81
N LYS A 42 1.14 -10.98 -15.98
CA LYS A 42 1.44 -12.37 -15.71
C LYS A 42 1.24 -12.63 -14.22
N SER A 43 0.13 -13.29 -13.88
CA SER A 43 -0.11 -13.74 -12.50
C SER A 43 0.68 -15.02 -12.24
N THR A 44 1.71 -14.92 -11.41
CA THR A 44 2.57 -16.05 -11.01
C THR A 44 2.12 -16.65 -9.68
N GLY A 45 1.42 -15.87 -8.85
CA GLY A 45 1.33 -16.15 -7.42
C GLY A 45 2.69 -15.95 -6.73
N PRO A 46 2.79 -16.23 -5.42
CA PRO A 46 4.03 -16.14 -4.66
C PRO A 46 4.96 -17.32 -4.97
N ASP A 47 5.25 -17.51 -6.25
CA ASP A 47 6.06 -18.60 -6.80
C ASP A 47 7.34 -18.02 -7.39
N LEU A 48 8.43 -18.20 -6.64
CA LEU A 48 9.74 -17.64 -6.95
C LEU A 48 10.26 -18.06 -8.33
N GLU A 49 10.12 -19.35 -8.67
CA GLU A 49 10.63 -19.89 -9.94
C GLU A 49 9.86 -19.30 -11.12
N LYS A 50 8.53 -19.17 -11.00
CA LYS A 50 7.73 -18.55 -12.05
C LYS A 50 8.07 -17.07 -12.26
N VAL A 51 8.37 -16.32 -11.20
CA VAL A 51 8.81 -14.93 -11.31
C VAL A 51 10.13 -14.85 -12.09
N LEU A 52 11.13 -15.62 -11.68
CA LEU A 52 12.46 -15.60 -12.31
C LEU A 52 12.42 -16.10 -13.76
N HIS A 53 11.69 -17.18 -14.03
CA HIS A 53 11.47 -17.68 -15.38
C HIS A 53 10.75 -16.65 -16.26
N THR A 54 9.82 -15.87 -15.71
CA THR A 54 9.15 -14.78 -16.45
C THR A 54 10.15 -13.69 -16.84
N LEU A 55 11.03 -13.27 -15.92
CA LEU A 55 12.08 -12.29 -16.22
C LEU A 55 13.05 -12.81 -17.30
N GLU A 56 13.46 -14.07 -17.21
CA GLU A 56 14.35 -14.71 -18.19
C GLU A 56 13.70 -14.82 -19.56
N PHE A 57 12.46 -15.32 -19.62
CA PHE A 57 11.73 -15.54 -20.87
C PHE A 57 11.46 -14.25 -21.64
N PHE A 58 11.06 -13.18 -20.94
CA PHE A 58 10.70 -11.91 -21.57
C PHE A 58 11.91 -10.99 -21.78
N GLY A 59 13.00 -11.16 -21.03
CA GLY A 59 14.25 -10.40 -21.18
C GLY A 59 14.16 -8.91 -20.80
N PRO A 60 15.24 -8.13 -20.96
CA PRO A 60 15.33 -6.74 -20.48
C PRO A 60 14.54 -5.69 -21.31
N ARG A 61 13.78 -6.14 -22.32
CA ARG A 61 13.00 -5.28 -23.23
C ARG A 61 11.75 -4.65 -22.61
N PHE A 62 11.31 -5.14 -21.44
CA PHE A 62 10.19 -4.58 -20.68
C PHE A 62 10.67 -3.82 -19.46
N GLY A 63 9.86 -2.86 -19.02
CA GLY A 63 9.86 -2.43 -17.62
C GLY A 63 8.94 -3.34 -16.82
N TYR A 64 9.45 -3.92 -15.74
CA TYR A 64 8.75 -4.91 -14.93
C TYR A 64 8.17 -4.30 -13.66
N PHE A 65 6.88 -4.52 -13.43
CA PHE A 65 6.24 -4.24 -12.14
C PHE A 65 6.02 -5.55 -11.38
N ILE A 66 6.72 -5.75 -10.28
CA ILE A 66 6.56 -6.95 -9.46
C ILE A 66 5.69 -6.58 -8.25
N ALA A 67 4.45 -7.07 -8.27
CA ALA A 67 3.47 -6.81 -7.22
C ALA A 67 3.40 -8.01 -6.25
N GLY A 68 3.52 -7.80 -4.94
CA GLY A 68 3.44 -8.90 -3.96
C GLY A 68 3.64 -8.48 -2.51
N TYR A 69 3.75 -9.46 -1.61
CA TYR A 69 4.04 -9.16 -0.20
C TYR A 69 5.49 -8.68 -0.01
N PRO A 70 5.78 -7.73 0.90
CA PRO A 70 7.16 -7.30 1.19
C PRO A 70 8.17 -8.44 1.44
N PRO A 71 7.89 -9.45 2.30
CA PRO A 71 8.83 -10.55 2.51
C PRO A 71 9.02 -11.41 1.25
N PHE A 72 8.01 -11.51 0.37
CA PHE A 72 8.15 -12.23 -0.89
C PHE A 72 9.07 -11.51 -1.88
N LEU A 73 8.94 -10.19 -2.04
CA LEU A 73 9.87 -9.41 -2.87
C LEU A 73 11.31 -9.50 -2.35
N LYS A 74 11.49 -9.59 -1.02
CA LYS A 74 12.80 -9.89 -0.43
C LYS A 74 13.35 -11.22 -0.94
N SER A 75 12.54 -12.28 -0.90
CA SER A 75 12.93 -13.60 -1.42
C SER A 75 13.27 -13.57 -2.91
N VAL A 76 12.56 -12.77 -3.71
CA VAL A 76 12.87 -12.56 -5.14
C VAL A 76 14.28 -11.97 -5.33
N VAL A 77 14.60 -10.87 -4.64
CA VAL A 77 15.94 -10.26 -4.77
C VAL A 77 17.05 -11.12 -4.18
N ASP A 78 16.78 -11.87 -3.10
CA ASP A 78 17.72 -12.82 -2.53
C ASP A 78 18.06 -13.93 -3.54
N ALA A 79 17.07 -14.39 -4.31
CA ALA A 79 17.27 -15.40 -5.33
C ALA A 79 18.00 -14.86 -6.56
N ILE A 80 17.66 -13.64 -7.01
CA ILE A 80 18.38 -12.92 -8.07
C ILE A 80 19.88 -12.84 -7.72
N TRP A 81 20.20 -12.42 -6.49
CA TRP A 81 21.57 -12.32 -6.01
C TRP A 81 22.26 -13.68 -5.97
N LYS A 82 21.62 -14.70 -5.36
CA LYS A 82 22.19 -16.06 -5.25
C LYS A 82 22.47 -16.70 -6.61
N ARG A 83 21.69 -16.37 -7.65
CA ARG A 83 21.82 -16.94 -9.00
C ARG A 83 22.73 -16.14 -9.92
N ASN A 84 23.34 -15.04 -9.46
CA ASN A 84 24.05 -14.09 -10.32
C ASN A 84 23.20 -13.66 -11.54
N PHE A 85 21.88 -13.50 -11.35
CA PHE A 85 20.99 -13.09 -12.42
C PHE A 85 21.39 -11.68 -12.90
N PRO A 86 21.43 -11.40 -14.22
CA PRO A 86 21.95 -10.14 -14.80
C PRO A 86 20.98 -8.96 -14.62
N ILE A 87 20.60 -8.69 -13.37
CA ILE A 87 19.52 -7.78 -13.01
C ILE A 87 19.79 -6.32 -13.38
N ALA A 88 21.06 -5.95 -13.54
CA ALA A 88 21.45 -4.61 -13.97
C ALA A 88 20.95 -4.26 -15.39
N GLU A 89 20.66 -5.27 -16.21
CA GLU A 89 20.08 -5.10 -17.55
C GLU A 89 18.56 -4.84 -17.50
N TYR A 90 17.93 -5.13 -16.36
CA TYR A 90 16.48 -5.09 -16.17
C TYR A 90 16.04 -3.80 -15.49
N GLU A 91 14.86 -3.33 -15.87
CA GLU A 91 14.17 -2.23 -15.19
C GLU A 91 13.07 -2.82 -14.32
N LEU A 92 13.28 -2.82 -13.00
CA LEU A 92 12.35 -3.37 -12.03
C LEU A 92 11.73 -2.30 -11.15
N HIS A 93 10.42 -2.40 -10.93
CA HIS A 93 9.65 -1.61 -9.99
C HIS A 93 8.87 -2.52 -9.04
N GLY A 94 8.96 -2.27 -7.74
CA GLY A 94 8.27 -3.03 -6.71
C GLY A 94 6.98 -2.35 -6.27
N LEU A 95 5.90 -3.13 -6.18
CA LEU A 95 4.64 -2.71 -5.57
C LEU A 95 4.26 -3.70 -4.47
N VAL A 96 4.35 -3.27 -3.21
CA VAL A 96 4.07 -4.14 -2.07
C VAL A 96 2.73 -3.84 -1.42
N GLY A 97 2.17 -4.81 -0.71
CA GLY A 97 0.91 -4.64 0.01
C GLY A 97 0.59 -5.85 0.88
N GLY A 98 -0.54 -5.78 1.58
CA GLY A 98 -0.99 -6.82 2.52
C GLY A 98 -0.25 -6.83 3.87
N GLU A 99 0.97 -6.30 3.91
CA GLU A 99 1.77 -6.13 5.13
C GLU A 99 2.50 -4.78 5.09
N ALA A 100 2.83 -4.24 6.27
CA ALA A 100 3.67 -3.05 6.37
C ALA A 100 5.11 -3.36 5.92
N ILE A 101 5.68 -2.51 5.07
CA ILE A 101 7.10 -2.56 4.69
C ILE A 101 7.91 -1.63 5.61
N SER A 102 9.04 -2.10 6.16
CA SER A 102 9.98 -1.23 6.87
C SER A 102 10.88 -0.45 5.92
N GLU A 103 11.42 0.70 6.34
CA GLU A 103 12.33 1.47 5.51
C GLU A 103 13.68 0.76 5.30
N GLU A 104 14.11 -0.10 6.23
CA GLU A 104 15.27 -0.99 6.04
C GLU A 104 15.02 -1.98 4.91
N LEU A 105 13.83 -2.61 4.87
CA LEU A 105 13.47 -3.53 3.80
C LEU A 105 13.31 -2.78 2.47
N ARG A 106 12.71 -1.58 2.46
CA ARG A 106 12.63 -0.76 1.25
C ARG A 106 14.02 -0.42 0.72
N ARG A 107 14.93 0.06 1.56
CA ARG A 107 16.33 0.33 1.19
C ARG A 107 17.02 -0.91 0.63
N TYR A 108 16.76 -2.09 1.21
CA TYR A 108 17.27 -3.36 0.72
C TYR A 108 16.78 -3.67 -0.70
N LEU A 109 15.47 -3.52 -0.94
CA LEU A 109 14.84 -3.76 -2.24
C LEU A 109 15.30 -2.75 -3.30
N LEU A 110 15.46 -1.47 -2.94
CA LEU A 110 15.90 -0.41 -3.85
C LEU A 110 17.34 -0.59 -4.39
N ARG A 111 18.10 -1.57 -3.90
CA ARG A 111 19.38 -1.98 -4.51
C ARG A 111 19.19 -2.75 -5.82
N TYR A 112 17.99 -3.26 -6.07
CA TYR A 112 17.62 -4.07 -7.24
C TYR A 112 16.45 -3.47 -8.02
N PHE A 113 15.55 -2.76 -7.33
CA PHE A 113 14.42 -2.06 -7.91
C PHE A 113 14.71 -0.57 -8.07
N ARG A 114 14.29 0.04 -9.18
CA ARG A 114 14.31 1.49 -9.37
C ARG A 114 13.39 2.21 -8.38
N THR A 115 12.21 1.64 -8.15
CA THR A 115 11.23 2.17 -7.19
C THR A 115 10.59 1.05 -6.39
N CYS A 116 10.12 1.35 -5.18
CA CYS A 116 9.39 0.41 -4.34
C CYS A 116 8.34 1.17 -3.53
N HIS A 117 7.06 0.94 -3.83
CA HIS A 117 5.91 1.61 -3.22
C HIS A 117 5.02 0.59 -2.54
N SER A 118 4.31 1.00 -1.49
CA SER A 118 3.29 0.17 -0.87
C SER A 118 1.87 0.69 -1.10
N GLY A 119 0.92 -0.24 -1.15
CA GLY A 119 -0.51 0.02 -1.20
C GLY A 119 -1.20 -0.45 0.08
N TYR A 120 -2.16 0.35 0.54
CA TYR A 120 -3.10 0.00 1.59
C TYR A 120 -4.46 -0.33 0.98
N GLY A 121 -5.08 -1.40 1.46
CA GLY A 121 -6.40 -1.82 1.02
C GLY A 121 -6.80 -3.13 1.67
N ALA A 122 -8.00 -3.58 1.32
CA ALA A 122 -8.59 -4.82 1.81
C ALA A 122 -9.28 -5.55 0.65
N SER A 123 -9.32 -6.88 0.68
CA SER A 123 -9.88 -7.70 -0.41
C SER A 123 -11.36 -7.42 -0.67
N ASP A 124 -12.09 -7.05 0.37
CA ASP A 124 -13.53 -6.81 0.42
C ASP A 124 -13.95 -5.36 0.10
N LEU A 125 -13.00 -4.41 0.14
CA LEU A 125 -13.24 -3.00 -0.19
C LEU A 125 -12.70 -2.69 -1.58
N GLU A 126 -11.41 -2.43 -1.66
CA GLU A 126 -10.68 -2.16 -2.88
C GLU A 126 -9.19 -2.40 -2.63
N ILE A 127 -8.49 -2.87 -3.65
CA ILE A 127 -7.04 -2.84 -3.64
C ILE A 127 -6.59 -1.41 -3.92
N GLY A 128 -5.89 -0.82 -2.95
CA GLY A 128 -5.32 0.51 -3.11
C GLY A 128 -6.24 1.64 -2.67
N VAL A 129 -7.02 1.42 -1.59
CA VAL A 129 -7.67 2.49 -0.79
C VAL A 129 -6.74 3.68 -0.61
N ALA A 130 -5.47 3.40 -0.30
CA ALA A 130 -4.41 4.41 -0.27
C ALA A 130 -3.10 3.85 -0.85
N VAL A 131 -2.20 4.73 -1.28
CA VAL A 131 -0.91 4.34 -1.88
C VAL A 131 0.22 5.28 -1.44
N GLU A 132 1.43 4.73 -1.32
CA GLU A 132 2.64 5.53 -1.15
C GLU A 132 3.00 6.19 -2.49
N THR A 133 2.86 7.51 -2.56
CA THR A 133 3.47 8.31 -3.64
C THR A 133 4.97 8.50 -3.39
N PRO A 134 5.75 8.98 -4.37
CA PRO A 134 7.16 9.33 -4.14
C PRO A 134 7.34 10.29 -2.95
N GLU A 135 6.45 11.27 -2.80
CA GLU A 135 6.46 12.23 -1.70
C GLU A 135 6.15 11.56 -0.36
N ALA A 136 5.16 10.64 -0.33
CA ALA A 136 4.83 9.87 0.87
C ALA A 136 6.03 9.00 1.32
N VAL A 137 6.73 8.36 0.38
CA VAL A 137 7.96 7.60 0.68
C VAL A 137 9.03 8.53 1.24
N GLN A 138 9.27 9.70 0.64
CA GLN A 138 10.26 10.65 1.13
C GLN A 138 9.94 11.15 2.55
N ILE A 139 8.69 11.53 2.81
CA ILE A 139 8.23 11.94 4.14
C ILE A 139 8.47 10.81 5.15
N ARG A 140 8.16 9.58 4.78
CA ARG A 140 8.33 8.43 5.65
C ARG A 140 9.81 8.12 5.93
N GLN A 141 10.69 8.29 4.94
CA GLN A 141 12.13 8.18 5.12
C GLN A 141 12.67 9.26 6.06
N LEU A 142 12.22 10.51 5.91
CA LEU A 142 12.58 11.59 6.84
C LEU A 142 12.12 11.29 8.27
N LEU A 143 10.90 10.77 8.45
CA LEU A 143 10.42 10.31 9.75
C LEU A 143 11.25 9.17 10.34
N ASN A 144 11.79 8.29 9.49
CA ASN A 144 12.63 7.18 9.92
C ASN A 144 14.03 7.62 10.34
N ASP A 145 14.63 8.53 9.57
CA ASP A 145 16.06 8.84 9.65
C ASP A 145 16.35 10.11 10.50
N ASP A 146 15.38 11.02 10.64
CA ASP A 146 15.50 12.22 11.46
C ASP A 146 14.62 12.15 12.73
N VAL A 147 15.25 11.84 13.86
CA VAL A 147 14.59 11.75 15.17
C VAL A 147 13.97 13.09 15.59
N ARG A 148 14.60 14.23 15.25
CA ARG A 148 14.07 15.56 15.61
C ARG A 148 12.81 15.85 14.80
N PHE A 149 12.85 15.61 13.49
CA PHE A 149 11.69 15.75 12.62
C PHE A 149 10.54 14.86 13.07
N ARG A 150 10.82 13.58 13.38
CA ARG A 150 9.83 12.64 13.91
C ARG A 150 9.18 13.15 15.20
N GLN A 151 9.99 13.61 16.16
CA GLN A 151 9.48 14.14 17.43
C GLN A 151 8.62 15.40 17.24
N GLN A 152 8.98 16.27 16.29
CA GLN A 152 8.21 17.47 16.00
C GLN A 152 6.88 17.16 15.30
N LEU A 153 6.86 16.18 14.39
CA LEU A 153 5.66 15.87 13.60
C LEU A 153 4.70 14.91 14.32
N LEU A 154 5.22 13.86 14.97
CA LEU A 154 4.40 12.81 15.59
C LEU A 154 4.29 12.94 17.12
N GLY A 155 5.26 13.59 17.75
CA GLY A 155 5.40 13.61 19.20
C GLY A 155 6.47 12.64 19.74
N PRO A 156 6.81 12.74 21.03
CA PRO A 156 7.87 11.94 21.64
C PRO A 156 7.45 10.47 21.82
N GLY A 157 8.35 9.55 21.45
CA GLY A 157 8.14 8.10 21.66
C GLY A 157 7.29 7.41 20.60
N GLU A 158 6.70 8.16 19.66
CA GLU A 158 5.88 7.61 18.59
C GLU A 158 6.69 6.81 17.57
N ARG A 159 6.08 5.72 17.10
CA ARG A 159 6.63 4.89 16.02
C ARG A 159 6.38 5.55 14.68
N VAL A 160 7.23 5.26 13.69
CA VAL A 160 7.03 5.75 12.32
C VAL A 160 5.86 5.01 11.68
N PRO A 161 4.75 5.70 11.33
CA PRO A 161 3.63 5.06 10.67
C PRO A 161 3.94 4.78 9.20
N MET A 162 3.08 4.01 8.55
CA MET A 162 2.97 4.09 7.09
C MET A 162 2.42 5.46 6.71
N VAL A 163 2.88 6.03 5.60
CA VAL A 163 2.37 7.30 5.07
C VAL A 163 1.76 7.01 3.72
N PHE A 164 0.47 7.31 3.56
CA PHE A 164 -0.25 7.04 2.32
C PHE A 164 -1.04 8.26 1.84
N GLN A 165 -1.27 8.33 0.54
CA GLN A 165 -2.25 9.22 -0.06
C GLN A 165 -3.48 8.42 -0.47
N TYR A 166 -4.67 8.92 -0.14
CA TYR A 166 -5.95 8.37 -0.58
C TYR A 166 -6.79 9.44 -1.29
N ASN A 167 -7.81 9.00 -2.04
CA ASN A 167 -8.78 9.90 -2.64
C ASN A 167 -10.03 10.01 -1.73
N PRO A 168 -10.30 11.17 -1.11
CA PRO A 168 -11.44 11.34 -0.21
C PRO A 168 -12.80 11.25 -0.94
N MET A 169 -12.83 11.43 -2.26
CA MET A 169 -14.05 11.23 -3.05
C MET A 169 -14.33 9.75 -3.34
N SER A 170 -13.33 8.88 -3.19
CA SER A 170 -13.48 7.43 -3.38
C SER A 170 -13.71 6.71 -2.06
N HIS A 171 -13.09 7.19 -0.97
CA HIS A 171 -13.11 6.53 0.33
C HIS A 171 -13.32 7.54 1.45
N TYR A 172 -14.27 7.25 2.32
CA TYR A 172 -14.46 7.97 3.58
C TYR A 172 -13.68 7.25 4.68
N LEU A 173 -12.68 7.91 5.25
CA LEU A 173 -11.91 7.42 6.40
C LEU A 173 -12.34 8.20 7.64
N PHE A 174 -12.65 7.49 8.71
CA PHE A 174 -12.94 8.08 10.02
C PHE A 174 -12.14 7.35 11.09
N GLU A 175 -11.75 8.08 12.12
CA GLU A 175 -11.15 7.51 13.31
C GLU A 175 -12.27 7.25 14.31
N ASP A 176 -12.49 5.98 14.67
CA ASP A 176 -13.31 5.64 15.83
C ASP A 176 -12.54 5.98 17.10
N ILE A 177 -12.59 7.24 17.52
CA ILE A 177 -12.15 7.65 18.87
C ILE A 177 -13.22 7.18 19.87
N VAL A 178 -13.40 5.86 20.00
CA VAL A 178 -14.26 5.24 21.02
C VAL A 178 -13.35 4.68 22.12
N ALA A 179 -12.60 5.57 22.78
CA ALA A 179 -11.98 5.28 24.09
C ALA A 179 -11.45 6.52 24.85
N ALA A 180 -11.35 7.71 24.23
CA ALA A 180 -10.70 8.85 24.90
C ALA A 180 -11.66 9.93 25.46
N TYR A 181 -12.87 10.10 24.92
CA TYR A 181 -13.85 11.06 25.48
C TYR A 181 -15.28 10.60 25.19
N PRO A 182 -16.15 10.40 26.20
CA PRO A 182 -17.57 10.17 25.95
C PRO A 182 -18.18 11.48 25.44
N VAL A 183 -18.39 11.58 24.13
CA VAL A 183 -19.19 12.65 23.54
C VAL A 183 -20.65 12.42 23.94
N GLN A 184 -21.13 13.20 24.91
CA GLN A 184 -22.55 13.31 25.18
C GLN A 184 -23.23 13.97 23.97
N HIS A 185 -23.80 13.16 23.08
CA HIS A 185 -24.70 13.68 22.04
C HIS A 185 -25.99 14.18 22.69
N ARG A 186 -26.00 15.45 23.09
CA ARG A 186 -27.24 16.20 23.32
C ARG A 186 -27.78 16.62 21.96
N ARG A 187 -28.76 15.88 21.41
CA ARG A 187 -29.50 16.34 20.23
C ARG A 187 -30.24 17.63 20.60
N ARG A 188 -29.79 18.78 20.08
CA ARG A 188 -30.60 19.99 19.95
C ARG A 188 -31.59 19.72 18.81
N GLY A 189 -32.88 19.70 19.10
CA GLY A 189 -33.90 19.60 18.06
C GLY A 189 -35.28 19.09 18.46
N GLU A 190 -35.52 18.71 19.71
CA GLU A 190 -36.88 18.36 20.16
C GLU A 190 -37.37 19.39 21.18
N THR A 191 -38.30 20.22 20.73
CA THR A 191 -39.13 21.10 21.56
C THR A 191 -39.93 20.25 22.55
N PHE A 192 -39.50 20.26 23.81
CA PHE A 192 -40.30 19.76 24.93
C PHE A 192 -41.26 20.87 25.34
N TYR A 193 -42.57 20.67 25.19
CA TYR A 193 -43.58 21.54 25.80
C TYR A 193 -43.61 21.30 27.31
N PRO A 194 -43.45 22.33 28.17
CA PRO A 194 -43.58 22.15 29.61
C PRO A 194 -45.01 22.38 30.10
N ASN A 195 -45.38 21.55 31.08
CA ASN A 195 -46.42 21.69 32.11
C ASN A 195 -47.91 21.56 31.74
N ARG A 196 -48.53 20.53 32.34
CA ARG A 196 -49.59 20.76 33.32
C ARG A 196 -49.40 19.85 34.55
N THR A 197 -48.97 20.49 35.63
CA THR A 197 -49.23 20.07 37.01
C THR A 197 -50.74 20.04 37.28
N SER A 198 -51.23 18.94 37.86
CA SER A 198 -52.27 18.97 38.90
C SER A 198 -52.54 17.55 39.40
N GLU A 199 -51.93 17.16 40.52
CA GLU A 199 -52.65 16.41 41.56
C GLU A 199 -53.50 17.43 42.35
N PRO A 200 -54.65 17.02 42.92
CA PRO A 200 -54.60 16.57 44.31
C PRO A 200 -55.51 15.37 44.66
N ASP A 201 -55.16 14.78 45.80
CA ASP A 201 -55.87 13.83 46.67
C ASP A 201 -57.41 13.78 46.61
N SER A 202 -57.92 12.54 46.60
CA SER A 202 -58.86 12.00 47.60
C SER A 202 -59.01 10.48 47.45
#